data_AF-A0A932SVH6-F1
#
_entry.id   AF-A0A932SVH6-F1
#
_cell.length_a   1.000
_cell.length_b   1.000
_cell.length_c   1.000
_cell.angle_alpha   90.00
_cell.angle_beta   90.00
_cell.angle_gamma   90.00
#
_symmetry.space_group_name_H-M   'P 1'
#
loop_
_entity.id
_entity.type
_entity.pdbx_description
1 polymer ?
#
loop_
_entity_poly.entity_id
_entity_poly.type
_entity_poly.pdbx_seq_one_letter_code
_entity_poly.pdbx_strand_id
1 'polypeptide(L)'
;MTAITFRHPLDFGRSGRFARSAVLLVATLALLTAPGSSHAMDRAEAVKLSRKYLTSDDEEERHHLLRQLARYNGTFEPVLRELQTVRFEPVVSGYLPEEHFTVSDLLDKHPDDLLYFTIPKSYRPDRPTGLVIFMHGGGRSTSRYAPRYSLDFPENSDHKENSQLGDLFDSTGMIAVGPSSPDKRSYYRWCLRESDEYLADVICECKSRFHIDDDRVLLLGHSMGGFGAYHHVQRQPDRFAAVIVNAGSWWLAHWPVIRGTPLFIV
;
A
#
# COMPACT_ATOMS: atom_id res chain seq x y z
N MET A 1 -14.92 -26.40 25.22
CA MET A 1 -14.42 -26.08 23.86
C MET A 1 -15.33 -25.01 23.29
N THR A 2 -14.94 -23.74 23.40
CA THR A 2 -15.68 -22.63 22.79
C THR A 2 -14.89 -22.22 21.56
N ALA A 3 -15.31 -22.68 20.39
CA ALA A 3 -14.67 -22.34 19.13
C ALA A 3 -14.85 -20.84 18.85
N ILE A 4 -13.75 -20.10 18.79
CA ILE A 4 -13.75 -18.70 18.34
C ILE A 4 -14.15 -18.72 16.86
N THR A 5 -15.38 -18.31 16.58
CA THR A 5 -15.94 -18.25 15.23
C THR A 5 -15.79 -16.81 14.73
N PHE A 6 -14.81 -16.57 13.85
CA PHE A 6 -14.68 -15.30 13.16
C PHE A 6 -15.83 -15.12 12.17
N ARG A 7 -16.66 -14.08 12.36
CA ARG A 7 -17.78 -13.76 11.45
C ARG A 7 -17.36 -13.00 10.18
N HIS A 8 -16.13 -12.51 10.09
CA HIS A 8 -15.58 -11.82 8.93
C HIS A 8 -14.09 -12.15 8.76
N PRO A 9 -13.56 -12.18 7.52
CA PRO A 9 -12.12 -12.33 7.28
C PRO A 9 -11.36 -11.16 7.92
N LEU A 10 -10.31 -11.48 8.67
CA LEU A 10 -9.40 -10.48 9.24
C LEU A 10 -8.51 -9.96 8.11
N ASP A 11 -8.74 -8.72 7.68
CA ASP A 11 -7.88 -8.05 6.71
C ASP A 11 -6.69 -7.39 7.41
N PHE A 12 -5.49 -7.88 7.10
CA PHE A 12 -4.22 -7.40 7.65
C PHE A 12 -3.40 -6.75 6.53
N GLY A 13 -3.85 -5.61 6.03
CA GLY A 13 -3.21 -4.83 4.96
C GLY A 13 -1.85 -4.20 5.27
N ARG A 14 -1.00 -4.82 6.11
CA ARG A 14 0.41 -4.40 6.36
C ARG A 14 1.38 -5.47 5.88
N SER A 15 2.67 -5.11 5.79
CA SER A 15 3.78 -5.99 5.38
C SER A 15 3.60 -7.43 5.87
N GLY A 16 3.98 -8.40 5.03
CA GLY A 16 3.69 -9.82 5.29
C GLY A 16 4.16 -10.33 6.66
N ARG A 17 5.11 -9.65 7.31
CA ARG A 17 5.54 -9.92 8.69
C ARG A 17 4.48 -9.55 9.74
N PHE A 18 3.87 -8.36 9.67
CA PHE A 18 2.87 -7.92 10.64
C PHE A 18 1.59 -8.77 10.57
N ALA A 19 1.14 -9.08 9.35
CA ALA A 19 -0.01 -9.96 9.13
C ALA A 19 0.24 -11.38 9.66
N ARG A 20 1.43 -11.95 9.39
CA ARG A 20 1.82 -13.27 9.92
C ARG A 20 1.93 -13.27 11.43
N SER A 21 2.54 -12.25 12.04
CA SER A 21 2.66 -12.14 13.50
C SER A 21 1.32 -11.93 14.18
N ALA A 22 0.39 -11.18 13.58
CA ALA A 22 -0.96 -11.01 14.12
C ALA A 22 -1.78 -12.30 14.05
N VAL A 23 -1.70 -13.04 12.93
CA VAL A 23 -2.33 -14.37 12.81
C VAL A 23 -1.72 -15.36 13.80
N LEU A 24 -0.39 -15.36 13.96
CA LEU A 24 0.31 -16.23 14.91
C LEU A 24 -0.09 -15.90 16.35
N LEU A 25 -0.20 -14.62 16.71
CA LEU A 25 -0.65 -14.15 18.01
C LEU A 25 -2.04 -14.70 18.34
N VAL A 26 -3.00 -14.52 17.43
CA VAL A 26 -4.39 -14.97 17.59
C VAL A 26 -4.47 -16.51 17.65
N ALA A 27 -3.78 -17.21 16.76
CA ALA A 27 -3.77 -18.68 16.71
C ALA A 27 -3.15 -19.29 17.98
N THR A 28 -2.09 -18.68 18.52
CA THR A 28 -1.40 -19.17 19.71
C THR A 28 -2.21 -18.90 20.98
N LEU A 29 -2.86 -17.73 21.07
CA LEU A 29 -3.75 -17.41 22.19
C LEU A 29 -5.01 -18.29 22.21
N ALA A 30 -5.52 -18.71 21.05
CA ALA A 30 -6.64 -19.65 20.97
C ALA A 30 -6.29 -21.07 21.49
N LEU A 31 -5.01 -21.43 21.53
CA LEU A 31 -4.51 -22.74 21.98
C LEU A 31 -4.08 -22.76 23.46
N LEU A 32 -3.87 -21.59 24.08
CA LEU A 32 -3.40 -21.48 25.46
C LEU A 32 -4.59 -21.47 26.43
N THR A 33 -4.89 -22.62 27.03
CA THR A 33 -5.79 -22.68 28.20
C THR A 33 -4.98 -22.46 29.49
N ALA A 34 -5.15 -21.31 30.15
CA ALA A 34 -4.54 -21.06 31.45
C ALA A 34 -5.52 -21.37 32.61
N PRO A 35 -5.11 -22.13 33.65
CA PRO A 35 -5.84 -22.23 34.91
C PRO A 35 -5.73 -20.93 35.71
N GLY A 36 -6.78 -20.63 36.49
CA GLY A 36 -7.10 -19.29 36.95
C GLY A 36 -6.21 -18.65 38.04
N SER A 37 -6.52 -17.35 38.19
CA SER A 37 -6.24 -16.40 39.29
C SER A 37 -4.79 -15.95 39.54
N SER A 38 -4.41 -14.85 38.88
CA SER A 38 -3.96 -13.62 39.56
C SER A 38 -4.20 -12.44 38.59
N HIS A 39 -4.81 -11.35 39.07
CA HIS A 39 -5.29 -10.17 38.33
C HIS A 39 -5.64 -10.37 36.84
N ALA A 40 -6.94 -10.37 36.52
CA ALA A 40 -7.38 -10.32 35.13
C ALA A 40 -6.77 -9.10 34.43
N MET A 41 -5.91 -9.36 33.45
CA MET A 41 -5.28 -8.33 32.62
C MET A 41 -6.38 -7.50 31.95
N ASP A 42 -6.27 -6.18 32.02
CA ASP A 42 -7.25 -5.32 31.35
C ASP A 42 -6.97 -5.21 29.85
N ARG A 43 -7.93 -4.64 29.10
CA ARG A 43 -7.82 -4.50 27.65
C ARG A 43 -6.66 -3.59 27.22
N ALA A 44 -6.40 -2.52 27.98
CA ALA A 44 -5.36 -1.57 27.62
C ALA A 44 -3.96 -2.19 27.76
N GLU A 45 -3.76 -3.00 28.80
CA GLU A 45 -2.56 -3.80 29.00
C GLU A 45 -2.40 -4.86 27.90
N ALA A 46 -3.48 -5.57 27.54
CA ALA A 46 -3.45 -6.53 26.43
C ALA A 46 -3.08 -5.87 25.09
N VAL A 47 -3.59 -4.68 24.80
CA VAL A 47 -3.21 -3.90 23.60
C VAL A 47 -1.73 -3.51 23.65
N LYS A 48 -1.25 -3.01 24.79
CA LYS A 48 0.17 -2.64 24.97
C LYS A 48 1.10 -3.82 24.73
N LEU A 49 0.83 -4.97 25.35
CA LEU A 49 1.63 -6.17 25.18
C LEU A 49 1.56 -6.73 23.76
N SER A 50 0.38 -6.68 23.14
CA SER A 50 0.22 -7.09 21.74
C SER A 50 1.01 -6.20 20.77
N ARG A 51 1.03 -4.88 20.98
CA ARG A 51 1.89 -3.97 20.19
C ARG A 51 3.36 -4.34 20.34
N LYS A 52 3.80 -4.56 21.57
CA LYS A 52 5.19 -4.95 21.86
C LYS A 52 5.55 -6.29 21.21
N TYR A 53 4.63 -7.25 21.23
CA TYR A 53 4.81 -8.54 20.58
C TYR A 53 4.97 -8.39 19.06
N LEU A 54 4.15 -7.53 18.44
CA LEU A 54 4.15 -7.31 16.99
C LEU A 54 5.39 -6.57 16.48
N THR A 55 6.10 -5.83 17.35
CA THR A 55 7.28 -5.04 17.00
C THR A 55 8.60 -5.67 17.48
N SER A 56 8.56 -6.80 18.21
CA SER A 56 9.77 -7.45 18.72
C SER A 56 10.33 -8.44 17.71
N ASP A 57 11.63 -8.33 17.43
CA ASP A 57 12.38 -9.30 16.63
C ASP A 57 13.00 -10.43 17.48
N ASP A 58 12.89 -10.36 18.81
CA ASP A 58 13.42 -11.35 19.75
C ASP A 58 12.38 -12.45 20.02
N GLU A 59 12.73 -13.70 19.68
CA GLU A 59 11.85 -14.85 19.86
C GLU A 59 11.56 -15.18 21.34
N GLU A 60 12.55 -15.05 22.22
CA GLU A 60 12.39 -15.26 23.67
C GLU A 60 11.45 -14.19 24.25
N GLU A 61 11.63 -12.93 23.83
CA GLU A 61 10.76 -11.84 24.24
C GLU A 61 9.32 -12.06 23.76
N ARG A 62 9.12 -12.44 22.49
CA ARG A 62 7.81 -12.77 21.95
C ARG A 62 7.15 -13.93 22.71
N HIS A 63 7.88 -14.99 23.05
CA HIS A 63 7.37 -16.09 23.87
C HIS A 63 7.00 -15.63 25.29
N HIS A 64 7.78 -14.73 25.89
CA HIS A 64 7.45 -14.13 27.18
C HIS A 64 6.16 -13.31 27.11
N LEU A 65 6.02 -12.46 26.09
CA LEU A 65 4.83 -11.63 25.86
C LEU A 65 3.58 -12.47 25.60
N LEU A 66 3.69 -13.58 24.86
CA LEU A 66 2.59 -14.52 24.66
C LEU A 66 2.10 -15.13 25.99
N ARG A 67 3.01 -15.54 26.87
CA ARG A 67 2.65 -16.07 28.20
C ARG A 67 1.95 -15.03 29.07
N GLN A 68 2.31 -13.75 28.94
CA GLN A 68 1.61 -12.68 29.63
C GLN A 68 0.21 -12.45 29.03
N LEU A 69 0.10 -12.37 27.70
CA LEU A 69 -1.16 -12.18 26.98
C LEU A 69 -2.16 -13.31 27.22
N ALA A 70 -1.69 -14.54 27.49
CA ALA A 70 -2.56 -15.66 27.88
C ALA A 70 -3.34 -15.43 29.19
N ARG A 71 -2.98 -14.41 29.99
CA ARG A 71 -3.72 -14.00 31.19
C ARG A 71 -4.90 -13.07 30.88
N TYR A 72 -4.99 -12.56 29.65
CA TYR A 72 -6.15 -11.80 29.19
C TYR A 72 -7.32 -12.74 28.97
N ASN A 73 -8.40 -12.55 29.73
CA ASN A 73 -9.59 -13.40 29.70
C ASN A 73 -10.77 -12.80 28.90
N GLY A 74 -10.57 -11.63 28.29
CA GLY A 74 -11.54 -11.00 27.41
C GLY A 74 -11.50 -11.56 25.98
N THR A 75 -12.53 -11.24 25.19
CA THR A 75 -12.51 -11.47 23.74
C THR A 75 -11.39 -10.67 23.10
N PHE A 76 -10.67 -11.22 22.11
CA PHE A 76 -9.54 -10.53 21.50
C PHE A 76 -9.96 -9.56 20.37
N GLU A 77 -11.20 -9.62 19.88
CA GLU A 77 -11.71 -8.74 18.82
C GLU A 77 -11.58 -7.24 19.14
N PRO A 78 -11.90 -6.74 20.35
CA PRO A 78 -11.67 -5.35 20.71
C PRO A 78 -10.18 -4.97 20.74
N VAL A 79 -9.31 -5.90 21.15
CA VAL A 79 -7.85 -5.70 21.13
C VAL A 79 -7.38 -5.58 19.68
N LEU A 80 -7.83 -6.47 18.79
CA LEU A 80 -7.52 -6.42 17.37
C LEU A 80 -7.98 -5.11 16.73
N ARG A 81 -9.21 -4.65 17.02
CA ARG A 81 -9.69 -3.35 16.53
C ARG A 81 -8.79 -2.21 16.98
N GLU A 82 -8.39 -2.17 18.25
CA GLU A 82 -7.48 -1.13 18.75
C GLU A 82 -6.08 -1.22 18.13
N LEU A 83 -5.56 -2.42 17.88
CA LEU A 83 -4.30 -2.64 17.17
C LEU A 83 -4.36 -2.18 15.71
N GLN A 84 -5.53 -2.35 15.08
CA GLN A 84 -5.82 -1.92 13.72
C GLN A 84 -6.12 -0.41 13.60
N THR A 85 -6.45 0.28 14.70
CA THR A 85 -6.64 1.73 14.68
C THR A 85 -5.33 2.43 14.33
N VAL A 86 -5.15 2.74 13.05
CA VAL A 86 -4.08 3.60 12.55
C VAL A 86 -4.56 5.04 12.57
N ARG A 87 -3.78 5.92 13.17
CA ARG A 87 -3.97 7.38 13.05
C ARG A 87 -2.98 7.86 12.01
N PHE A 88 -3.50 8.61 11.04
CA PHE A 88 -2.70 9.26 10.03
C PHE A 88 -2.59 10.74 10.38
N GLU A 89 -1.38 11.28 10.27
CA GLU A 89 -1.17 12.70 10.48
C GLU A 89 -1.82 13.49 9.32
N PRO A 90 -2.35 14.70 9.59
CA PRO A 90 -2.79 15.59 8.52
C PRO A 90 -1.62 15.89 7.57
N VAL A 91 -1.87 15.74 6.28
CA VAL A 91 -0.93 16.12 5.22
C VAL A 91 -1.52 17.29 4.45
N VAL A 92 -0.68 18.27 4.12
CA VAL A 92 -1.09 19.43 3.33
C VAL A 92 -1.45 18.96 1.93
N SER A 93 -2.62 19.37 1.43
CA SER A 93 -3.03 19.11 0.05
C SER A 93 -2.12 19.83 -0.94
N GLY A 94 -1.89 19.25 -2.11
CA GLY A 94 -1.04 19.82 -3.15
C GLY A 94 -0.03 18.81 -3.69
N TYR A 95 0.99 19.34 -4.36
CA TYR A 95 2.03 18.53 -5.00
C TYR A 95 3.23 18.35 -4.06
N LEU A 96 3.64 17.10 -3.87
CA LEU A 96 4.81 16.71 -3.07
C LEU A 96 5.83 16.03 -4.01
N PRO A 97 6.84 16.78 -4.51
CA PRO A 97 7.83 16.23 -5.42
C PRO A 97 8.97 15.49 -4.69
N GLU A 98 9.62 14.57 -5.41
CA GLU A 98 10.95 14.06 -5.04
C GLU A 98 11.03 13.38 -3.67
N GLU A 99 9.93 12.75 -3.24
CA GLU A 99 9.84 12.06 -1.97
C GLU A 99 10.53 10.68 -2.05
N HIS A 100 11.41 10.36 -1.11
CA HIS A 100 11.95 9.00 -0.94
C HIS A 100 11.02 8.14 -0.10
N PHE A 101 11.11 6.81 -0.21
CA PHE A 101 10.45 5.88 0.72
C PHE A 101 10.80 6.20 2.18
N THR A 102 9.83 6.06 3.09
CA THR A 102 10.01 6.33 4.54
C THR A 102 9.94 5.09 5.39
N VAL A 103 9.33 4.01 4.89
CA VAL A 103 9.42 2.70 5.53
C VAL A 103 10.85 2.19 5.40
N SER A 104 11.54 1.94 6.52
CA SER A 104 12.97 1.58 6.54
C SER A 104 13.34 0.47 5.55
N ASP A 105 12.63 -0.66 5.57
CA ASP A 105 12.89 -1.79 4.67
C ASP A 105 12.72 -1.41 3.18
N LEU A 106 11.78 -0.50 2.88
CA LEU A 106 11.53 -0.04 1.51
C LEU A 106 12.56 1.00 1.07
N LEU A 107 12.99 1.88 1.98
CA LEU A 107 14.08 2.83 1.74
C LEU A 107 15.39 2.10 1.47
N ASP A 108 15.70 1.05 2.25
CA ASP A 108 16.90 0.23 2.02
C ASP A 108 16.83 -0.52 0.67
N LYS A 109 15.63 -0.97 0.28
CA LYS A 109 15.39 -1.67 -1.00
C LYS A 109 15.46 -0.73 -2.20
N HIS A 110 14.98 0.50 -2.05
CA HIS A 110 14.81 1.49 -3.12
C HIS A 110 15.42 2.86 -2.75
N PRO A 111 16.73 2.93 -2.44
CA PRO A 111 17.35 4.12 -1.84
C PRO A 111 17.29 5.35 -2.74
N ASP A 112 17.37 5.14 -4.05
CA ASP A 112 17.45 6.21 -5.05
C ASP A 112 16.12 6.45 -5.78
N ASP A 113 15.07 5.69 -5.48
CA ASP A 113 13.79 5.83 -6.17
C ASP A 113 12.97 6.97 -5.56
N LEU A 114 12.31 7.72 -6.44
CA LEU A 114 11.56 8.92 -6.09
C LEU A 114 10.06 8.70 -6.32
N LEU A 115 9.25 9.23 -5.41
CA LEU A 115 7.80 9.25 -5.44
C LEU A 115 7.34 10.70 -5.58
N TYR A 116 6.34 10.92 -6.40
CA TYR A 116 5.75 12.23 -6.64
C TYR A 116 4.27 12.15 -6.34
N PHE A 117 3.78 12.93 -5.40
CA PHE A 117 2.40 12.85 -4.96
C PHE A 117 1.59 14.06 -5.39
N THR A 118 0.33 13.80 -5.74
CA THR A 118 -0.72 14.82 -5.78
C THR A 118 -1.72 14.48 -4.68
N ILE A 119 -1.76 15.29 -3.62
CA ILE A 119 -2.69 15.11 -2.50
C ILE A 119 -3.93 15.99 -2.75
N PRO A 120 -5.13 15.41 -2.90
CA PRO A 120 -6.31 16.18 -3.26
C PRO A 120 -6.74 17.09 -2.11
N LYS A 121 -7.32 18.25 -2.43
CA LYS A 121 -7.86 19.21 -1.46
C LYS A 121 -8.94 18.60 -0.56
N SER A 122 -9.60 17.54 -1.04
CA SER A 122 -10.63 16.80 -0.29
C SER A 122 -10.07 15.70 0.62
N TYR A 123 -8.76 15.44 0.63
CA TYR A 123 -8.17 14.40 1.47
C TYR A 123 -8.44 14.67 2.95
N ARG A 124 -8.82 13.62 3.67
CA ARG A 124 -8.97 13.67 5.13
C ARG A 124 -8.38 12.40 5.75
N PRO A 125 -7.46 12.51 6.72
CA PRO A 125 -6.75 11.36 7.28
C PRO A 125 -7.65 10.41 8.11
N ASP A 126 -8.82 10.88 8.55
CA ASP A 126 -9.77 10.10 9.35
C ASP A 126 -10.67 9.19 8.51
N ARG A 127 -10.59 9.22 7.19
CA ARG A 127 -11.38 8.36 6.29
C ARG A 127 -10.52 7.71 5.20
N PRO A 128 -10.83 6.46 4.80
CA PRO A 128 -10.18 5.83 3.65
C PRO A 128 -10.35 6.66 2.37
N THR A 129 -9.28 6.78 1.59
CA THR A 129 -9.21 7.51 0.31
C THR A 129 -8.61 6.61 -0.76
N GLY A 130 -9.07 6.72 -2.00
CA GLY A 130 -8.50 5.94 -3.10
C GLY A 130 -7.08 6.39 -3.47
N LEU A 131 -6.35 5.51 -4.16
CA LEU A 131 -5.02 5.76 -4.71
C LEU A 131 -5.02 5.66 -6.23
N VAL A 132 -4.36 6.56 -6.93
CA VAL A 132 -4.04 6.45 -8.36
C VAL A 132 -2.53 6.32 -8.50
N ILE A 133 -2.07 5.21 -9.07
CA ILE A 133 -0.66 5.02 -9.42
C ILE A 133 -0.48 5.41 -10.88
N PHE A 134 0.37 6.40 -11.14
CA PHE A 134 0.69 6.86 -12.48
C PHE A 134 2.09 6.37 -12.93
N MET A 135 2.11 5.49 -13.93
CA MET A 135 3.35 5.08 -14.60
C MET A 135 3.64 5.99 -15.79
N HIS A 136 4.72 6.75 -15.68
CA HIS A 136 5.14 7.71 -16.70
C HIS A 136 5.74 7.03 -17.95
N GLY A 137 5.72 7.77 -19.07
CA GLY A 137 6.41 7.43 -20.31
C GLY A 137 7.92 7.68 -20.24
N GLY A 138 8.70 7.30 -21.25
CA GLY A 138 10.15 7.56 -21.18
C GLY A 138 11.09 6.84 -22.13
N GLY A 139 10.57 6.05 -23.06
CA GLY A 139 11.42 5.36 -24.02
C GLY A 139 12.40 4.40 -23.33
N ARG A 140 13.65 4.33 -23.82
CA ARG A 140 14.67 3.39 -23.31
C ARG A 140 15.31 3.81 -21.99
N SER A 141 15.20 5.09 -21.64
CA SER A 141 15.84 5.67 -20.46
C SER A 141 15.21 7.03 -20.17
N THR A 142 14.81 7.22 -18.93
CA THR A 142 14.35 8.49 -18.37
C THR A 142 14.97 8.70 -17.03
N SER A 143 15.20 9.98 -16.71
CA SER A 143 15.57 10.40 -15.38
C SER A 143 14.52 9.99 -14.35
N ARG A 144 14.96 9.78 -13.11
CA ARG A 144 14.12 9.56 -11.92
C ARG A 144 13.17 10.73 -11.67
N TYR A 145 13.47 11.91 -12.22
CA TYR A 145 12.61 13.08 -12.17
C TYR A 145 11.47 13.10 -13.19
N ALA A 146 11.33 12.07 -14.05
CA ALA A 146 10.29 12.04 -15.08
C ALA A 146 8.83 12.19 -14.57
N PRO A 147 8.43 11.69 -13.38
CA PRO A 147 7.05 11.85 -12.93
C PRO A 147 6.62 13.31 -12.76
N ARG A 148 7.55 14.25 -12.50
CA ARG A 148 7.23 15.68 -12.31
C ARG A 148 6.56 16.34 -13.50
N TYR A 149 6.71 15.78 -14.69
CA TYR A 149 6.10 16.29 -15.91
C TYR A 149 4.62 15.94 -16.03
N SER A 150 4.08 15.11 -15.12
CA SER A 150 2.68 14.68 -15.14
C SER A 150 1.98 14.83 -13.78
N LEU A 151 2.71 14.71 -12.67
CA LEU A 151 2.11 14.74 -11.32
C LEU A 151 1.92 16.16 -10.77
N ASP A 152 2.56 17.16 -11.39
CA ASP A 152 2.47 18.54 -10.91
C ASP A 152 1.17 19.21 -11.39
N PHE A 153 0.80 20.31 -10.73
CA PHE A 153 -0.28 21.17 -11.16
C PHE A 153 0.20 22.11 -12.26
N PRO A 154 -0.65 22.44 -13.26
CA PRO A 154 -0.28 23.36 -14.33
C PRO A 154 0.22 24.72 -13.84
N GLU A 155 -0.33 25.21 -12.72
CA GLU A 155 0.04 26.51 -12.11
C GLU A 155 1.45 26.54 -11.49
N ASN A 156 1.98 25.38 -11.10
CA ASN A 156 3.30 25.25 -10.48
C ASN A 156 4.42 24.95 -11.49
N SER A 157 4.05 24.65 -12.74
CA SER A 157 4.98 24.11 -13.72
C SER A 157 5.54 25.15 -14.69
N ASP A 158 6.86 25.24 -14.74
CA ASP A 158 7.58 25.92 -15.84
C ASP A 158 7.50 25.15 -17.17
N HIS A 159 6.90 23.96 -17.18
CA HIS A 159 6.88 23.03 -18.32
C HIS A 159 5.50 23.00 -19.00
N LYS A 160 5.13 24.10 -19.67
CA LYS A 160 3.83 24.30 -20.35
C LYS A 160 3.51 23.30 -21.47
N GLU A 161 4.48 22.50 -21.92
CA GLU A 161 4.32 21.55 -23.03
C GLU A 161 3.92 20.14 -22.58
N ASN A 162 3.95 19.83 -21.28
CA ASN A 162 3.59 18.51 -20.78
C ASN A 162 2.15 18.45 -20.26
N SER A 163 1.52 17.27 -20.35
CA SER A 163 0.21 17.00 -19.77
C SER A 163 0.33 16.96 -18.24
N GLN A 164 0.27 18.13 -17.62
CA GLN A 164 0.17 18.24 -16.17
C GLN A 164 -1.21 17.74 -15.73
N LEU A 165 -1.22 16.63 -14.99
CA LEU A 165 -2.43 15.92 -14.58
C LEU A 165 -2.82 16.26 -13.13
N GLY A 166 -2.13 17.20 -12.47
CA GLY A 166 -2.45 17.59 -11.09
C GLY A 166 -3.93 17.94 -10.88
N ASP A 167 -4.52 18.76 -11.76
CA ASP A 167 -5.95 19.11 -11.70
C ASP A 167 -6.86 17.90 -11.90
N LEU A 168 -6.49 16.99 -12.82
CA LEU A 168 -7.22 15.74 -13.03
C LEU A 168 -7.18 14.89 -11.76
N PHE A 169 -6.00 14.70 -11.16
CA PHE A 169 -5.86 13.93 -9.93
C PHE A 169 -6.60 14.57 -8.75
N ASP A 170 -6.52 15.88 -8.55
CA ASP A 170 -7.29 16.61 -7.53
C ASP A 170 -8.80 16.39 -7.71
N SER A 171 -9.30 16.45 -8.95
CA SER A 171 -10.72 16.25 -9.26
C SER A 171 -11.25 14.85 -8.96
N THR A 172 -10.38 13.83 -8.93
CA THR A 172 -10.78 12.46 -8.56
C THR A 172 -11.08 12.32 -7.06
N GLY A 173 -10.57 13.24 -6.24
CA GLY A 173 -10.59 13.11 -4.78
C GLY A 173 -9.76 11.95 -4.25
N MET A 174 -8.87 11.37 -5.08
CA MET A 174 -7.94 10.30 -4.74
C MET A 174 -6.53 10.85 -4.64
N ILE A 175 -5.69 10.22 -3.82
CA ILE A 175 -4.26 10.53 -3.82
C ILE A 175 -3.65 9.96 -5.10
N ALA A 176 -2.84 10.73 -5.81
CA ALA A 176 -2.04 10.21 -6.91
C ALA A 176 -0.58 10.05 -6.49
N VAL A 177 0.07 9.00 -6.97
CA VAL A 177 1.50 8.77 -6.85
C VAL A 177 2.11 8.41 -8.21
N GLY A 178 3.15 9.13 -8.60
CA GLY A 178 3.98 8.81 -9.75
C GLY A 178 5.37 8.37 -9.31
N PRO A 179 5.66 7.06 -9.25
CA PRO A 179 6.99 6.57 -8.93
C PRO A 179 7.96 6.73 -10.12
N SER A 180 9.25 6.88 -9.84
CA SER A 180 10.31 6.74 -10.85
C SER A 180 10.35 5.32 -11.41
N SER A 181 10.52 5.17 -12.72
CA SER A 181 10.62 3.84 -13.33
C SER A 181 11.89 3.07 -12.92
N PRO A 182 11.84 1.74 -12.79
CA PRO A 182 13.00 0.91 -12.45
C PRO A 182 14.23 1.22 -13.30
N ASP A 183 15.43 1.30 -12.71
CA ASP A 183 16.65 1.77 -13.38
C ASP A 183 17.29 0.72 -14.30
N LYS A 184 16.63 0.47 -15.44
CA LYS A 184 17.14 -0.39 -16.53
C LYS A 184 16.96 0.29 -17.88
N ARG A 185 17.94 0.13 -18.77
CA ARG A 185 17.86 0.65 -20.13
C ARG A 185 16.97 -0.24 -21.01
N SER A 186 15.66 0.01 -21.02
CA SER A 186 14.68 -0.77 -21.77
C SER A 186 13.43 0.05 -22.08
N TYR A 187 12.70 -0.30 -23.14
CA TYR A 187 11.34 0.22 -23.39
C TYR A 187 10.28 -0.43 -22.50
N TYR A 188 10.64 -1.49 -21.77
CA TYR A 188 9.73 -2.34 -21.01
C TYR A 188 10.03 -2.28 -19.50
N ARG A 189 10.50 -1.14 -19.00
CA ARG A 189 10.94 -0.97 -17.59
C ARG A 189 9.84 -1.21 -16.58
N TRP A 190 8.58 -0.96 -16.96
CA TRP A 190 7.39 -1.27 -16.17
C TRP A 190 6.86 -2.69 -16.42
N CYS A 191 7.53 -3.50 -17.25
CA CYS A 191 7.13 -4.87 -17.55
C CYS A 191 8.16 -5.88 -17.04
N LEU A 192 9.04 -5.45 -16.14
CA LEU A 192 10.06 -6.30 -15.56
C LEU A 192 9.45 -7.03 -14.36
N ARG A 193 9.97 -8.22 -14.03
CA ARG A 193 9.44 -8.99 -12.89
C ARG A 193 9.57 -8.22 -11.57
N GLU A 194 10.64 -7.45 -11.41
CA GLU A 194 10.85 -6.57 -10.27
C GLU A 194 9.84 -5.41 -10.21
N SER A 195 9.23 -5.02 -11.33
CA SER A 195 8.18 -3.98 -11.34
C SER A 195 6.93 -4.43 -10.59
N ASP A 196 6.62 -5.73 -10.59
CA ASP A 196 5.48 -6.30 -9.87
C ASP A 196 5.60 -6.07 -8.35
N GLU A 197 6.80 -6.29 -7.82
CA GLU A 197 7.10 -6.05 -6.40
C GLU A 197 7.25 -4.56 -6.12
N TYR A 198 7.84 -3.81 -7.04
CA TYR A 198 8.01 -2.37 -6.90
C TYR A 198 6.66 -1.65 -6.73
N LEU A 199 5.64 -1.98 -7.54
CA LEU A 199 4.32 -1.38 -7.36
C LEU A 199 3.66 -1.79 -6.04
N ALA A 200 3.90 -3.02 -5.57
CA ALA A 200 3.43 -3.44 -4.25
C ALA A 200 4.11 -2.64 -3.12
N ASP A 201 5.40 -2.36 -3.26
CA ASP A 201 6.17 -1.55 -2.33
C ASP A 201 5.68 -0.09 -2.33
N VAL A 202 5.40 0.49 -3.50
CA VAL A 202 4.80 1.82 -3.63
C VAL A 202 3.45 1.89 -2.93
N ILE A 203 2.57 0.89 -3.10
CA ILE A 203 1.29 0.82 -2.37
C ILE A 203 1.53 0.72 -0.86
N CYS A 204 2.46 -0.10 -0.42
CA CYS A 204 2.82 -0.25 0.99
C CYS A 204 3.28 1.07 1.61
N GLU A 205 4.13 1.81 0.91
CA GLU A 205 4.57 3.15 1.29
C GLU A 205 3.41 4.15 1.34
N CYS A 206 2.50 4.13 0.36
CA CYS A 206 1.31 4.99 0.40
C CYS A 206 0.44 4.67 1.61
N LYS A 207 0.27 3.40 1.97
CA LYS A 207 -0.50 2.95 3.13
C LYS A 207 0.16 3.26 4.47
N SER A 208 1.48 3.48 4.52
CA SER A 208 2.15 3.92 5.74
C SER A 208 1.91 5.42 5.98
N ARG A 209 1.84 6.21 4.90
CA ARG A 209 1.68 7.68 4.94
C ARG A 209 0.23 8.14 5.01
N PHE A 210 -0.66 7.44 4.32
CA PHE A 210 -2.03 7.89 4.06
C PHE A 210 -3.05 6.81 4.36
N HIS A 211 -4.27 7.23 4.68
CA HIS A 211 -5.40 6.34 4.91
C HIS A 211 -5.94 5.81 3.57
N ILE A 212 -5.20 4.91 2.93
CA ILE A 212 -5.57 4.35 1.62
C ILE A 212 -6.62 3.25 1.78
N ASP A 213 -7.61 3.29 0.90
CA ASP A 213 -8.60 2.22 0.69
C ASP A 213 -8.06 1.21 -0.34
N ASP A 214 -7.85 -0.02 0.10
CA ASP A 214 -7.28 -1.11 -0.72
C ASP A 214 -8.17 -1.47 -1.92
N ASP A 215 -9.49 -1.31 -1.79
CA ASP A 215 -10.47 -1.59 -2.85
C ASP A 215 -10.57 -0.44 -3.86
N ARG A 216 -9.80 0.63 -3.68
CA ARG A 216 -9.84 1.84 -4.54
C ARG A 216 -8.45 2.24 -5.02
N VAL A 217 -7.63 1.26 -5.42
CA VAL A 217 -6.35 1.49 -6.09
C VAL A 217 -6.51 1.40 -7.60
N LEU A 218 -6.25 2.50 -8.31
CA LEU A 218 -6.27 2.59 -9.78
C LEU A 218 -4.84 2.59 -10.32
N LEU A 219 -4.65 1.96 -11.47
CA LEU A 219 -3.39 2.00 -12.21
C LEU A 219 -3.58 2.75 -13.53
N LEU A 220 -2.85 3.84 -13.74
CA LEU A 220 -2.82 4.59 -14.98
C LEU A 220 -1.41 4.54 -15.57
N GLY A 221 -1.29 4.15 -16.83
CA GLY A 221 0.00 4.12 -17.53
C GLY A 221 -0.03 4.87 -18.84
N HIS A 222 1.01 5.68 -19.11
CA HIS A 222 1.19 6.39 -20.38
C HIS A 222 2.43 5.92 -21.15
N SER A 223 2.30 5.60 -22.45
CA SER A 223 3.40 5.21 -23.34
C SER A 223 4.18 4.00 -22.81
N MET A 224 5.43 4.19 -22.34
CA MET A 224 6.18 3.17 -21.60
C MET A 224 5.38 2.63 -20.40
N GLY A 225 4.72 3.52 -19.66
CA GLY A 225 3.79 3.15 -18.59
C GLY A 225 2.54 2.46 -19.12
N GLY A 226 2.11 2.75 -20.34
CA GLY A 226 1.01 2.03 -20.99
C GLY A 226 1.36 0.55 -21.24
N PHE A 227 2.60 0.26 -21.66
CA PHE A 227 3.11 -1.13 -21.70
C PHE A 227 3.08 -1.77 -20.31
N GLY A 228 3.48 -1.02 -19.28
CA GLY A 228 3.38 -1.43 -17.88
C GLY A 228 1.97 -1.76 -17.43
N ALA A 229 0.98 -0.93 -17.80
CA ALA A 229 -0.40 -1.12 -17.40
C ALA A 229 -1.00 -2.40 -18.01
N TYR A 230 -0.69 -2.70 -19.28
CA TYR A 230 -1.02 -4.00 -19.87
C TYR A 230 -0.31 -5.16 -19.16
N HIS A 231 0.96 -4.98 -18.80
CA HIS A 231 1.71 -6.01 -18.09
C HIS A 231 1.10 -6.34 -16.71
N HIS A 232 0.84 -5.31 -15.92
CA HIS A 232 0.38 -5.47 -14.55
C HIS A 232 -1.06 -5.97 -14.46
N VAL A 233 -1.98 -5.51 -15.33
CA VAL A 233 -3.35 -6.04 -15.32
C VAL A 233 -3.39 -7.54 -15.64
N GLN A 234 -2.48 -8.05 -16.47
CA GLN A 234 -2.41 -9.47 -16.80
C GLN A 234 -1.80 -10.33 -15.68
N ARG A 235 -0.97 -9.75 -14.82
CA ARG A 235 -0.21 -10.48 -13.79
C ARG A 235 -0.77 -10.34 -12.40
N GLN A 236 -1.46 -9.22 -12.13
CA GLN A 236 -1.98 -8.84 -10.84
C GLN A 236 -3.38 -8.19 -10.99
N PRO A 237 -4.33 -8.85 -11.67
CA PRO A 237 -5.63 -8.25 -11.99
C PRO A 237 -6.43 -7.85 -10.75
N ASP A 238 -6.29 -8.60 -9.66
CA ASP A 238 -6.97 -8.42 -8.38
C ASP A 238 -6.38 -7.29 -7.52
N ARG A 239 -5.22 -6.75 -7.88
CA ARG A 239 -4.56 -5.66 -7.14
C ARG A 239 -5.19 -4.29 -7.40
N PHE A 240 -5.86 -4.12 -8.54
CA PHE A 240 -6.34 -2.81 -8.99
C PHE A 240 -7.85 -2.83 -9.20
N ALA A 241 -8.53 -1.78 -8.71
CA ALA A 241 -9.95 -1.58 -8.89
C ALA A 241 -10.31 -1.20 -10.35
N ALA A 242 -9.39 -0.56 -11.07
CA ALA A 242 -9.40 -0.45 -12.52
C ALA A 242 -8.00 -0.12 -13.06
N VAL A 243 -7.78 -0.42 -14.34
CA VAL A 243 -6.55 -0.09 -15.06
C VAL A 243 -6.87 0.76 -16.29
N ILE A 244 -6.12 1.85 -16.46
CA ILE A 244 -6.23 2.76 -17.59
C ILE A 244 -4.91 2.71 -18.36
N VAL A 245 -5.02 2.39 -19.65
CA VAL A 245 -3.88 2.30 -20.54
C VAL A 245 -3.97 3.39 -21.59
N ASN A 246 -3.00 4.30 -21.58
CA ASN A 246 -2.90 5.39 -22.55
C ASN A 246 -1.66 5.21 -23.43
N ALA A 247 -1.84 5.20 -24.74
CA ALA A 247 -0.75 5.11 -25.73
C ALA A 247 0.22 3.92 -25.50
N GLY A 248 -0.30 2.82 -24.93
CA GLY A 248 0.43 1.56 -24.74
C GLY A 248 0.16 0.55 -25.86
N SER A 249 0.87 -0.56 -25.81
CA SER A 249 0.61 -1.73 -26.65
C SER A 249 0.99 -3.03 -25.92
N TRP A 250 0.49 -4.15 -26.43
CA TRP A 250 0.86 -5.48 -25.96
C TRP A 250 0.80 -6.44 -27.15
N TRP A 251 1.58 -7.52 -27.09
CA TRP A 251 1.58 -8.53 -28.15
C TRP A 251 0.61 -9.67 -27.88
N LEU A 252 0.50 -10.10 -26.62
CA LEU A 252 -0.34 -11.22 -26.19
C LEU A 252 -1.01 -10.90 -24.86
N ALA A 253 -2.29 -11.22 -24.73
CA ALA A 253 -3.08 -11.04 -23.52
C ALA A 253 -3.95 -12.28 -23.29
N HIS A 254 -4.08 -12.71 -22.03
CA HIS A 254 -5.02 -13.75 -21.63
C HIS A 254 -6.23 -13.09 -20.96
N TRP A 255 -7.16 -12.57 -21.76
CA TRP A 255 -8.34 -11.82 -21.29
C TRP A 255 -9.15 -12.44 -20.14
N PRO A 256 -9.28 -13.77 -20.02
CA PRO A 256 -9.96 -14.35 -18.86
C PRO A 256 -9.36 -13.96 -17.50
N VAL A 257 -8.05 -13.67 -17.41
CA VAL A 257 -7.42 -13.32 -16.12
C VAL A 257 -7.89 -11.97 -15.59
N ILE A 258 -8.30 -11.06 -16.47
CA ILE A 258 -8.72 -9.71 -16.08
C ILE A 258 -10.22 -9.61 -15.80
N ARG A 259 -10.95 -10.74 -15.78
CA ARG A 259 -12.38 -10.72 -15.45
C ARG A 259 -12.56 -10.22 -14.02
N GLY A 260 -13.38 -9.18 -13.87
CA GLY A 260 -13.59 -8.50 -12.59
C GLY A 260 -12.81 -7.19 -12.46
N THR A 261 -11.84 -6.94 -13.34
CA THR A 261 -11.02 -5.73 -13.33
C THR A 261 -11.30 -4.89 -14.58
N PRO A 262 -12.00 -3.74 -14.45
CA PRO A 262 -12.21 -2.82 -15.55
C PRO A 262 -10.89 -2.37 -16.19
N LEU A 263 -10.81 -2.46 -17.50
CA LEU A 263 -9.68 -2.02 -18.32
C LEU A 263 -10.16 -0.97 -19.32
N PHE A 264 -9.60 0.24 -19.25
CA PHE A 264 -9.87 1.33 -20.18
C PHE A 264 -8.68 1.54 -21.10
N ILE A 265 -8.91 1.60 -22.40
CA ILE A 265 -7.86 1.74 -23.43
C ILE A 265 -8.08 3.07 -24.14
N VAL A 266 -7.04 3.90 -24.17
CA VAL A 266 -6.99 5.25 -24.73
C VAL A 266 -5.83 5.38 -25.72
#